data_AF-A0A963QRX7-F1
#
_entry.id   AF-A0A963QRX7-F1
#
_cell.length_a   1.000
_cell.length_b   1.000
_cell.length_c   1.000
_cell.angle_alpha   90.00
_cell.angle_beta   90.00
_cell.angle_gamma   90.00
#
_symmetry.space_group_name_H-M   'P 1'
#
loop_
_entity.id
_entity.type
_entity.pdbx_description
1 polymer ?
#
loop_
_entity_poly.entity_id
_entity_poly.type
_entity_poly.pdbx_seq_one_letter_code
_entity_poly.pdbx_strand_id
1 'polypeptide(L)'
;GCHYPISLRGGVLAAMPTEDRPPVDALDTCIERNLPDLEAEDRHIIDACDLQGQTVRAYAEAHELTLAAAKSRLLRARKRLRDRLIQNCQVRFDEAGQVCCHIPRTST
;
A
#
# COMPACT_ATOMS: atom_id res chain seq x y z
N GLY A 1 -4.78 -3.22 -20.52
CA GLY A 1 -5.64 -3.13 -19.32
C GLY A 1 -5.89 -4.51 -18.76
N CYS A 2 -5.80 -4.70 -17.43
CA CYS A 2 -5.88 -6.02 -16.80
C CYS A 2 -7.28 -6.64 -17.01
N HIS A 3 -7.41 -7.38 -18.11
CA HIS A 3 -8.46 -8.35 -18.31
C HIS A 3 -8.23 -9.42 -17.24
N TYR A 4 -9.15 -9.57 -16.28
CA TYR A 4 -9.18 -10.79 -15.49
C TYR A 4 -9.42 -11.94 -16.48
N PRO A 5 -8.49 -12.88 -16.72
CA PRO A 5 -8.87 -14.08 -17.43
C PRO A 5 -9.76 -14.87 -16.47
N ILE A 6 -11.07 -14.82 -16.71
CA ILE A 6 -12.02 -15.72 -16.05
C ILE A 6 -11.75 -17.11 -16.64
N SER A 7 -10.76 -17.83 -16.12
CA SER A 7 -10.53 -19.22 -16.50
C SER A 7 -11.50 -20.10 -15.70
N LEU A 8 -12.66 -20.38 -16.29
CA LEU A 8 -13.61 -21.36 -15.77
C LEU A 8 -13.11 -22.77 -16.07
N ARG A 9 -12.35 -23.36 -15.14
CA ARG A 9 -12.31 -24.82 -14.92
C ARG A 9 -11.69 -25.18 -13.57
N GLY A 10 -12.56 -25.51 -12.62
CA GLY A 10 -12.29 -26.43 -11.50
C GLY A 10 -11.50 -25.88 -10.31
N GLY A 11 -12.22 -25.50 -9.24
CA GLY A 11 -11.64 -25.30 -7.90
C GLY A 11 -12.21 -24.09 -7.18
N VAL A 12 -13.01 -24.33 -6.14
CA VAL A 12 -13.79 -23.35 -5.38
C VAL A 12 -12.90 -22.43 -4.55
N LEU A 13 -13.07 -21.11 -4.72
CA LEU A 13 -13.31 -20.10 -3.68
C LEU A 13 -13.61 -18.78 -4.40
N ALA A 14 -14.91 -18.50 -4.57
CA ALA A 14 -15.36 -17.23 -5.13
C ALA A 14 -14.98 -16.10 -4.17
N ALA A 15 -14.07 -15.23 -4.58
CA ALA A 15 -14.02 -13.90 -3.99
C ALA A 15 -15.36 -13.24 -4.32
N MET A 16 -16.18 -13.00 -3.30
CA MET A 16 -17.41 -12.24 -3.45
C MET A 16 -17.08 -10.89 -4.09
N PRO A 17 -17.85 -10.40 -5.07
CA PRO A 17 -17.65 -9.06 -5.58
C PRO A 17 -17.92 -8.09 -4.42
N THR A 18 -16.86 -7.50 -3.87
CA THR A 18 -16.98 -6.31 -3.02
C THR A 18 -17.45 -5.19 -3.95
N GLU A 19 -18.75 -4.97 -4.02
CA GLU A 19 -19.34 -3.85 -4.76
C GLU A 19 -18.71 -2.51 -4.32
N ASP A 20 -18.38 -1.70 -5.33
CA ASP A 20 -18.10 -0.25 -5.36
C ASP A 20 -16.87 0.39 -4.72
N ARG A 21 -15.90 -0.33 -4.16
CA ARG A 21 -14.62 0.31 -3.76
C ARG A 21 -13.57 0.26 -4.88
N PRO A 22 -12.95 1.40 -5.25
CA PRO A 22 -11.77 1.42 -6.10
C PRO A 22 -10.72 0.40 -5.62
N PRO A 23 -10.02 -0.32 -6.53
CA PRO A 23 -9.05 -1.34 -6.13
C PRO A 23 -7.95 -0.85 -5.18
N VAL A 24 -7.63 0.44 -5.21
CA VAL A 24 -6.70 1.09 -4.27
C VAL A 24 -7.28 1.20 -2.86
N ASP A 25 -8.58 1.47 -2.71
CA ASP A 25 -9.29 1.59 -1.42
C ASP A 25 -9.53 0.22 -0.78
N ALA A 26 -9.28 -0.87 -1.51
CA ALA A 26 -9.34 -2.23 -1.00
C ALA A 26 -7.97 -2.73 -0.46
N LEU A 27 -6.94 -1.89 -0.44
CA LEU A 27 -5.60 -2.26 0.03
C LEU A 27 -5.41 -2.19 1.56
N ASP A 28 -6.42 -1.82 2.34
CA ASP A 28 -6.33 -1.63 3.80
C ASP A 28 -5.65 -2.82 4.49
N THR A 29 -6.16 -4.04 4.28
CA THR A 29 -5.59 -5.27 4.86
C THR A 29 -4.16 -5.54 4.41
N CYS A 30 -3.81 -5.14 3.19
CA CYS A 30 -2.47 -5.27 2.68
C CYS A 30 -1.52 -4.26 3.34
N ILE A 31 -1.96 -3.02 3.55
CA ILE A 31 -1.18 -2.00 4.26
C ILE A 31 -0.94 -2.46 5.70
N GLU A 32 -1.99 -2.81 6.44
CA GLU A 32 -1.91 -3.25 7.84
C GLU A 32 -0.89 -4.39 8.06
N ARG A 33 -0.80 -5.32 7.11
CA ARG A 33 0.13 -6.46 7.20
C ARG A 33 1.56 -6.14 6.80
N ASN A 34 1.75 -5.24 5.84
CA ASN A 34 3.09 -4.95 5.30
C ASN A 34 3.79 -3.82 6.05
N LEU A 35 3.03 -2.94 6.71
CA LEU A 35 3.58 -1.80 7.43
C LEU A 35 4.49 -2.20 8.59
N PRO A 36 4.19 -3.25 9.39
CA PRO A 36 5.10 -3.74 10.43
C PRO A 36 6.45 -4.24 9.91
N ASP A 37 6.52 -4.69 8.65
CA ASP A 37 7.74 -5.24 8.01
C ASP A 37 8.71 -4.17 7.49
N LEU A 38 8.35 -2.90 7.61
CA LEU A 38 9.23 -1.79 7.31
C LEU A 38 10.15 -1.48 8.49
N GLU A 39 11.28 -0.85 8.19
CA GLU A 39 12.14 -0.25 9.21
C GLU A 39 11.33 0.72 10.08
N ALA A 40 11.65 0.77 11.38
CA ALA A 40 10.86 1.52 12.35
C ALA A 40 10.68 3.00 11.97
N GLU A 41 11.73 3.64 11.41
CA GLU A 41 11.65 5.03 10.93
C GLU A 41 10.72 5.20 9.71
N ASP A 42 10.72 4.23 8.80
CA ASP A 42 9.88 4.26 7.59
C ASP A 42 8.41 4.05 7.98
N ARG A 43 8.13 3.10 8.88
CA ARG A 43 6.79 2.90 9.44
C ARG A 43 6.29 4.17 10.14
N HIS A 44 7.10 4.74 11.02
CA HIS A 44 6.72 5.90 11.82
C HIS A 44 6.32 7.11 10.96
N ILE A 45 7.10 7.43 9.92
CA ILE A 45 6.79 8.57 9.05
C ILE A 45 5.55 8.33 8.17
N ILE A 46 5.29 7.08 7.76
CA ILE A 46 4.07 6.71 7.02
C ILE A 46 2.85 6.83 7.93
N ASP A 47 2.90 6.25 9.14
CA ASP A 47 1.82 6.34 10.12
C ASP A 47 1.44 7.80 10.38
N ALA A 48 2.43 8.64 10.67
CA ALA A 48 2.21 10.03 10.98
C ALA A 48 1.67 10.83 9.77
N CYS A 49 2.34 10.75 8.62
CA CYS A 49 2.04 11.64 7.50
C CYS A 49 0.87 11.15 6.63
N ASP A 50 0.79 9.84 6.38
CA ASP A 50 -0.15 9.28 5.40
C ASP A 50 -1.43 8.77 6.06
N LEU A 51 -1.32 8.18 7.26
CA LEU A 51 -2.48 7.59 7.95
C LEU A 51 -3.12 8.56 8.97
N GLN A 52 -2.31 9.32 9.69
CA GLN A 52 -2.80 10.30 10.69
C GLN A 52 -2.95 11.72 10.14
N GLY A 53 -2.49 11.97 8.91
CA GLY A 53 -2.62 13.27 8.25
C GLY A 53 -1.72 14.37 8.82
N GLN A 54 -0.68 14.03 9.59
CA GLN A 54 0.31 15.01 10.01
C GLN A 54 1.03 15.58 8.79
N THR A 55 1.22 16.90 8.74
CA THR A 55 2.00 17.48 7.64
C THR A 55 3.47 17.07 7.75
N VAL A 56 4.15 16.85 6.63
CA VAL A 56 5.59 16.53 6.59
C VAL A 56 6.43 17.63 7.26
N ARG A 57 5.97 18.88 7.28
CA ARG A 57 6.61 19.99 8.00
C ARG A 57 6.52 19.79 9.51
N ALA A 58 5.33 19.53 10.04
CA ALA A 58 5.15 19.27 11.47
C ALA A 58 5.92 18.03 11.93
N TYR A 59 5.97 16.98 11.10
CA TYR A 59 6.83 15.82 11.35
C TYR A 59 8.31 16.21 11.40
N ALA A 60 8.79 17.02 10.45
CA ALA A 60 10.17 17.46 10.42
C ALA A 60 10.56 18.25 11.69
N GLU A 61 9.68 19.16 12.13
CA GLU A 61 9.87 19.94 13.35
C GLU A 61 9.89 19.06 14.61
N ALA A 62 8.96 18.11 14.74
CA ALA A 62 8.86 17.21 15.88
C ALA A 62 10.05 16.24 16.01
N HIS A 63 10.77 15.98 14.91
CA HIS A 63 11.88 15.03 14.84
C HIS A 63 13.24 15.70 14.54
N GLU A 64 13.34 17.02 14.66
CA GLU A 64 14.57 17.80 14.44
C GLU A 64 15.21 17.56 13.06
N LEU A 65 14.38 17.40 12.04
CA LEU A 65 14.80 17.21 10.66
C LEU A 65 14.60 18.49 9.86
N THR A 66 15.42 18.67 8.82
CA THR A 66 15.06 19.62 7.78
C THR A 66 13.86 19.11 6.99
N LEU A 67 13.04 20.02 6.45
CA LEU A 67 11.90 19.65 5.60
C LEU A 67 12.32 18.79 4.41
N ALA A 68 13.50 19.04 3.82
CA ALA A 68 14.04 18.26 2.72
C ALA A 68 14.39 16.82 3.15
N ALA A 69 15.00 16.66 4.33
CA ALA A 69 15.30 15.34 4.89
C ALA A 69 14.02 14.53 5.18
N ALA A 70 13.00 15.16 5.78
CA ALA A 70 11.71 14.51 6.05
C ALA A 70 11.00 14.08 4.76
N LYS A 71 10.95 14.95 3.74
CA LYS A 71 10.40 14.60 2.42
C LYS A 71 11.13 13.42 1.77
N SER A 72 12.46 13.42 1.81
CA SER A 72 13.28 12.33 1.26
C SER A 72 13.05 11.01 2.02
N ARG A 73 12.92 11.06 3.35
CA ARG A 73 12.57 9.90 4.17
C ARG A 73 11.18 9.36 3.81
N LEU A 74 10.15 10.21 3.76
CA LEU A 74 8.79 9.78 3.41
C LEU A 74 8.72 9.19 1.99
N LEU A 75 9.41 9.79 1.02
CA LEU A 75 9.46 9.26 -0.35
C LEU A 75 10.07 7.85 -0.40
N ARG A 76 11.16 7.62 0.33
CA ARG A 76 11.81 6.29 0.42
C ARG A 76 10.91 5.28 1.14
N ALA A 77 10.27 5.69 2.23
CA ALA A 77 9.34 4.86 2.99
C ALA A 77 8.16 4.42 2.10
N ARG A 78 7.50 5.35 1.41
CA ARG A 78 6.41 5.06 0.45
C ARG A 78 6.86 4.13 -0.68
N LYS A 79 8.08 4.31 -1.21
CA LYS A 79 8.65 3.40 -2.22
C LYS A 79 8.78 1.98 -1.66
N ARG A 80 9.35 1.82 -0.47
CA ARG A 80 9.51 0.51 0.18
C ARG A 80 8.17 -0.15 0.48
N LEU A 81 7.20 0.60 0.99
CA LEU A 81 5.83 0.10 1.20
C LEU A 81 5.22 -0.39 -0.11
N ARG A 82 5.28 0.41 -1.18
CA ARG A 82 4.79 0.01 -2.50
C ARG A 82 5.44 -1.29 -2.98
N ASP A 83 6.76 -1.40 -2.86
CA ASP A 83 7.49 -2.60 -3.29
C ASP A 83 7.02 -3.83 -2.48
N ARG A 84 6.79 -3.69 -1.18
CA ARG A 84 6.20 -4.76 -0.33
C ARG A 84 4.78 -5.13 -0.78
N LEU A 85 3.92 -4.16 -1.05
CA LEU A 85 2.55 -4.41 -1.51
C LEU A 85 2.53 -5.16 -2.86
N ILE A 86 3.42 -4.82 -3.78
CA ILE A 86 3.57 -5.52 -5.06
C ILE A 86 3.97 -6.99 -4.83
N GLN A 87 4.92 -7.24 -3.93
CA GLN A 87 5.42 -8.59 -3.66
C GLN A 87 4.42 -9.44 -2.88
N ASN A 88 3.90 -8.90 -1.77
CA ASN A 88 3.14 -9.67 -0.79
C ASN A 88 1.64 -9.68 -1.07
N CYS A 89 1.12 -8.67 -1.77
CA CYS A 89 -0.29 -8.56 -2.14
C CYS A 89 -0.52 -8.61 -3.65
N GLN A 90 0.52 -8.90 -4.43
CA GLN A 90 0.43 -9.07 -5.88
C GLN A 90 -0.25 -7.90 -6.58
N VAL A 91 -0.05 -6.67 -6.06
CA VAL A 91 -0.63 -5.46 -6.65
C VAL A 91 -0.22 -5.37 -8.12
N ARG A 92 -1.19 -5.03 -8.98
CA ARG A 92 -1.00 -4.77 -10.40
C ARG A 92 -1.50 -3.37 -10.74
N PHE A 93 -0.85 -2.77 -11.72
CA PHE A 93 -1.18 -1.44 -12.20
C PHE A 93 -1.73 -1.50 -13.62
N ASP A 94 -2.61 -0.57 -13.96
CA ASP A 94 -3.07 -0.36 -15.33
C ASP A 94 -2.07 0.49 -16.14
N GLU A 95 -2.44 0.85 -17.37
CA GLU A 95 -1.63 1.66 -18.28
C GLU A 95 -1.44 3.10 -17.80
N ALA A 96 -2.31 3.61 -16.92
CA ALA A 96 -2.18 4.91 -16.28
C ALA A 96 -1.35 4.85 -14.98
N GLY A 97 -0.89 3.67 -14.57
CA GLY A 97 -0.16 3.45 -13.34
C GLY A 97 -1.04 3.42 -12.08
N GLN A 98 -2.37 3.30 -12.23
CA GLN A 98 -3.29 3.17 -11.12
C GLN A 98 -3.42 1.71 -10.69
N VAL A 99 -3.72 1.46 -9.41
CA VAL A 99 -3.96 0.10 -8.91
C VAL A 99 -5.18 -0.47 -9.62
N CYS A 100 -4.99 -1.55 -10.35
CA CYS A 100 -6.05 -2.22 -11.09
C CYS A 100 -6.62 -3.41 -10.31
N CYS A 101 -5.75 -4.18 -9.66
CA CYS A 101 -6.14 -5.32 -8.83
C CYS A 101 -5.04 -5.73 -7.85
N HIS A 102 -5.41 -6.56 -6.88
CA HIS A 102 -4.51 -7.15 -5.90
C HIS A 102 -5.05 -8.52 -5.45
N ILE A 103 -4.18 -9.36 -4.92
CA ILE A 103 -4.54 -10.67 -4.36
C ILE A 103 -3.93 -10.73 -2.95
N PRO A 104 -4.73 -10.45 -1.90
CA PRO A 104 -4.27 -10.60 -0.53
C PRO A 104 -3.85 -12.05 -0.28
N ARG A 105 -2.79 -12.25 0.50
CA ARG A 105 -2.52 -13.57 1.08
C ARG A 105 -3.69 -13.88 2.01
N THR A 106 -4.35 -15.03 1.84
CA THR A 106 -5.30 -15.51 2.86
C THR A 106 -4.54 -15.66 4.17
N SER A 107 -4.96 -14.94 5.19
CA SER A 107 -4.54 -15.21 6.56
C SER A 107 -5.12 -16.57 6.94
N THR A 108 -4.24 -17.54 7.16
CA THR A 108 -4.60 -18.79 7.86
C THR A 108 -4.95 -18.49 9.30
#